data_AF-A0A7S1H9E7-F1
#
_entry.id   AF-A0A7S1H9E7-F1
#
_cell.length_a   1.000
_cell.length_b   1.000
_cell.length_c   1.000
_cell.angle_alpha   90.00
_cell.angle_beta   90.00
_cell.angle_gamma   90.00
#
_symmetry.space_group_name_H-M   'P 1'
#
loop_
_entity.id
_entity.type
_entity.pdbx_description
1 polymer ?
#
loop_
_entity_poly.entity_id
_entity_poly.type
_entity_poly.pdbx_seq_one_letter_code
_entity_poly.pdbx_strand_id
1 'polypeptide(L)'
;IEMAEESSLQTFAENLRHKLLQPPHKGCAVIAIDPGYRTGCKVAVVSETGKLLGTDTIFLPGMRDGMPKKAAESTFLSIMDKFKCNTIALGNGQGSREAEAFLRNNIISAREGSQYTIVD
;
A
#
# COMPACT_ATOMS: atom_id res chain seq x y z
N ILE A 1 -22.72 3.79 30.40
CA ILE A 1 -22.80 3.87 28.91
C ILE A 1 -22.16 5.19 28.48
N GLU A 2 -22.61 6.33 29.00
CA GLU A 2 -22.02 7.66 28.74
C GLU A 2 -20.48 7.73 28.88
N MET A 3 -19.91 7.24 29.98
CA MET A 3 -18.44 7.25 30.16
C MET A 3 -17.67 6.41 29.13
N ALA A 4 -18.26 5.31 28.65
CA ALA A 4 -17.63 4.44 27.65
C ALA A 4 -17.74 5.05 26.25
N GLU A 5 -18.84 5.72 25.94
CA GLU A 5 -19.04 6.44 24.69
C GLU A 5 -18.10 7.65 24.60
N GLU A 6 -18.02 8.45 25.66
CA GLU A 6 -17.14 9.62 25.72
C GLU A 6 -15.66 9.23 25.57
N SER A 7 -15.23 8.16 26.26
CA SER A 7 -13.89 7.60 26.12
C SER A 7 -13.61 7.09 24.71
N SER A 8 -14.59 6.46 24.05
CA SER A 8 -14.45 5.97 22.67
C SER A 8 -14.31 7.12 21.67
N LEU A 9 -15.07 8.20 21.87
CA LEU A 9 -15.07 9.38 21.03
C LEU A 9 -13.74 10.14 21.14
N GLN A 10 -13.22 10.27 22.36
CA GLN A 10 -11.93 10.90 22.61
C GLN A 10 -10.79 10.12 21.96
N THR A 11 -10.79 8.79 22.09
CA THR A 11 -9.81 7.92 21.44
C THR A 11 -9.86 8.05 19.91
N PHE A 12 -11.06 8.14 19.33
CA PHE A 12 -11.24 8.35 17.90
C PHE A 12 -10.71 9.71 17.44
N ALA A 13 -11.03 10.78 18.18
CA ALA A 13 -10.57 12.14 17.89
C ALA A 13 -9.04 12.25 17.95
N GLU A 14 -8.41 11.63 18.94
CA GLU A 14 -6.95 11.58 19.08
C GLU A 14 -6.29 10.84 17.91
N ASN A 15 -6.81 9.66 17.54
CA ASN A 15 -6.32 8.90 16.39
C ASN A 15 -6.46 9.69 15.08
N LEU A 16 -7.60 10.36 14.86
CA LEU A 16 -7.83 11.19 13.68
C LEU A 16 -6.85 12.37 13.62
N ARG A 17 -6.64 13.06 14.75
CA ARG A 17 -5.68 14.17 14.84
C ARG A 17 -4.27 13.71 14.49
N HIS A 18 -3.84 12.56 15.03
CA HIS A 18 -2.52 12.00 14.73
C HIS A 18 -2.35 11.70 13.24
N LYS A 19 -3.39 11.18 12.57
CA LYS A 19 -3.38 10.92 11.11
C LYS A 19 -3.25 12.20 10.29
N LEU A 20 -4.01 13.24 10.62
CA LEU A 20 -3.99 14.50 9.88
C LEU A 20 -2.66 15.25 10.00
N LEU A 21 -1.90 14.99 11.07
CA LEU A 21 -0.60 15.61 11.32
C LEU A 21 0.59 14.80 10.79
N GLN A 22 0.34 13.65 10.13
CA GLN A 22 1.42 12.87 9.54
C GLN A 22 2.11 13.68 8.42
N PRO A 23 3.45 13.72 8.39
CA PRO A 23 4.18 14.50 7.41
C PRO A 23 3.93 13.94 6.00
N PRO A 24 3.64 14.80 5.01
CA PRO A 24 3.49 14.36 3.62
C PRO A 24 4.85 13.91 3.07
N HIS A 25 4.85 12.81 2.31
CA HIS A 25 6.02 12.38 1.55
C HIS A 25 6.17 13.32 0.34
N LYS A 26 7.17 14.21 0.37
CA LYS A 26 7.38 15.23 -0.67
C LYS A 26 8.27 14.69 -1.80
N GLY A 27 7.97 15.08 -3.03
CA GLY A 27 8.92 15.00 -4.16
C GLY A 27 9.16 13.59 -4.74
N CYS A 28 8.23 12.65 -4.52
CA CYS A 28 8.20 11.41 -5.29
C CYS A 28 6.78 10.99 -5.66
N ALA A 29 6.62 10.36 -6.83
CA ALA A 29 5.43 9.58 -7.10
C ALA A 29 5.33 8.44 -6.06
N VAL A 30 4.11 8.05 -5.71
CA VAL A 30 3.82 7.00 -4.72
C VAL A 30 2.98 5.93 -5.38
N ILE A 31 3.32 4.67 -5.15
CA ILE A 31 2.47 3.52 -5.47
C ILE A 31 1.65 3.19 -4.22
N ALA A 32 0.34 3.41 -4.29
CA ALA A 32 -0.61 3.00 -3.27
C ALA A 32 -1.12 1.59 -3.55
N ILE A 33 -1.14 0.74 -2.52
CA ILE A 33 -1.64 -0.63 -2.57
C ILE A 33 -2.76 -0.77 -1.56
N ASP A 34 -3.97 -1.07 -2.03
CA ASP A 34 -5.07 -1.54 -1.21
C ASP A 34 -5.14 -3.08 -1.29
N PRO A 35 -4.70 -3.80 -0.24
CA PRO A 35 -4.61 -5.25 -0.30
C PRO A 35 -6.01 -5.90 -0.29
N GLY A 36 -6.12 -7.05 -0.94
CA GLY A 36 -7.33 -7.86 -0.89
C GLY A 36 -7.13 -9.24 -1.48
N TYR A 37 -7.66 -10.28 -0.81
CA TYR A 37 -7.51 -11.67 -1.26
C TYR A 37 -8.30 -11.95 -2.54
N ARG A 38 -9.64 -11.95 -2.43
CA ARG A 38 -10.54 -12.40 -3.51
C ARG A 38 -10.56 -11.47 -4.71
N THR A 39 -10.44 -10.17 -4.48
CA THR A 39 -10.50 -9.13 -5.53
C THR A 39 -9.12 -8.66 -5.98
N GLY A 40 -8.04 -9.24 -5.44
CA GLY A 40 -6.67 -8.79 -5.67
C GLY A 40 -6.32 -7.50 -4.94
N CYS A 41 -5.02 -7.19 -4.93
CA CYS A 41 -4.47 -5.94 -4.45
C CYS A 41 -4.65 -4.86 -5.52
N LYS A 42 -5.36 -3.78 -5.19
CA LYS A 42 -5.56 -2.66 -6.12
C LYS A 42 -4.35 -1.79 -6.01
N VAL A 43 -3.82 -1.39 -7.15
CA VAL A 43 -2.63 -0.55 -7.24
C VAL A 43 -3.03 0.76 -7.87
N ALA A 44 -2.62 1.88 -7.28
CA ALA A 44 -2.75 3.20 -7.86
C ALA A 44 -1.40 3.91 -7.81
N VAL A 45 -1.02 4.55 -8.91
CA VAL A 45 0.20 5.36 -8.96
C VAL A 45 -0.21 6.82 -8.96
N VAL A 46 0.30 7.57 -7.98
CA VAL A 46 -0.05 8.96 -7.75
C VAL A 46 1.22 9.80 -7.86
N SER A 47 1.16 10.88 -8.63
CA SER A 47 2.27 11.84 -8.73
C SER A 47 2.44 12.65 -7.45
N GLU A 48 3.53 13.40 -7.37
CA GLU A 48 3.85 14.32 -6.28
C GLU A 48 2.76 15.36 -5.98
N THR A 49 1.95 15.70 -6.99
CA THR A 49 0.86 16.68 -6.86
C THR A 49 -0.48 16.04 -6.52
N GLY A 50 -0.53 14.73 -6.30
CA GLY A 50 -1.77 13.99 -6.05
C GLY A 50 -2.52 13.56 -7.32
N LYS A 51 -2.01 13.88 -8.52
CA LYS A 51 -2.63 13.43 -9.78
C LYS A 51 -2.45 11.91 -9.96
N LEU A 52 -3.54 11.21 -10.27
CA LEU A 52 -3.54 9.80 -10.65
C LEU A 52 -2.81 9.60 -12.00
N LEU A 53 -1.80 8.75 -12.01
CA LEU A 53 -0.98 8.40 -13.18
C LEU A 53 -1.36 7.05 -13.80
N GLY A 54 -1.91 6.14 -12.99
CA GLY A 54 -2.34 4.83 -13.45
C GLY A 54 -2.88 3.96 -12.33
N THR A 55 -3.54 2.88 -12.72
CA THR A 55 -4.12 1.89 -11.82
C THR A 55 -3.88 0.49 -12.35
N ASP A 56 -3.79 -0.50 -11.47
CA ASP A 56 -3.71 -1.90 -11.83
C ASP A 56 -4.36 -2.79 -10.74
N THR A 57 -4.52 -4.07 -11.00
CA THR A 57 -4.91 -5.08 -10.02
C THR A 57 -3.94 -6.25 -10.07
N ILE A 58 -3.26 -6.46 -8.94
CA ILE A 58 -2.24 -7.52 -8.81
C ILE A 58 -2.78 -8.56 -7.84
N PHE A 59 -2.79 -9.83 -8.26
CA PHE A 59 -3.04 -10.93 -7.33
C PHE A 59 -1.71 -11.50 -6.87
N LEU A 60 -1.52 -11.51 -5.55
CA LEU A 60 -0.33 -12.07 -4.94
C LEU A 60 -0.34 -13.60 -4.99
N PRO A 61 0.83 -14.23 -4.93
CA PRO A 61 0.92 -15.69 -4.88
C PRO A 61 0.08 -16.24 -3.71
N GLY A 62 -0.75 -17.25 -3.97
CA GLY A 62 -1.61 -17.86 -2.96
C GLY A 62 -2.96 -17.18 -2.72
N MET A 63 -3.24 -16.02 -3.35
CA MET A 63 -4.57 -15.38 -3.26
C MET A 63 -5.61 -16.00 -4.21
N ARG A 64 -5.16 -16.62 -5.31
CA ARG A 64 -6.02 -17.28 -6.31
C ARG A 64 -5.28 -18.47 -6.92
N ASP A 65 -5.96 -19.59 -7.07
CA ASP A 65 -5.40 -20.80 -7.68
C ASP A 65 -4.89 -20.52 -9.11
N GLY A 66 -3.72 -21.10 -9.43
CA GLY A 66 -3.11 -21.00 -10.75
C GLY A 66 -2.37 -19.69 -11.07
N MET A 67 -2.25 -18.74 -10.13
CA MET A 67 -1.45 -17.52 -10.36
C MET A 67 0.06 -17.79 -10.18
N PRO A 68 0.89 -17.61 -11.22
CA PRO A 68 2.32 -17.82 -11.10
C PRO A 68 2.98 -16.69 -10.30
N LYS A 69 3.81 -17.07 -9.32
CA LYS A 69 4.49 -16.14 -8.41
C LYS A 69 5.28 -15.04 -9.12
N LYS A 70 5.93 -15.39 -10.24
CA LYS A 70 6.75 -14.46 -11.03
C LYS A 70 5.94 -13.39 -11.77
N ALA A 71 4.66 -13.63 -12.05
CA ALA A 71 3.85 -12.66 -12.78
C ALA A 71 3.56 -11.41 -11.94
N ALA A 72 3.21 -11.57 -10.66
CA ALA A 72 2.95 -10.45 -9.76
C ALA A 72 4.18 -9.57 -9.55
N GLU A 73 5.35 -10.18 -9.32
CA GLU A 73 6.63 -9.49 -9.17
C GLU A 73 7.01 -8.70 -10.42
N SER A 74 6.97 -9.35 -11.60
CA SER A 74 7.30 -8.70 -12.87
C SER A 74 6.38 -7.52 -13.18
N THR A 75 5.08 -7.66 -12.94
CA THR A 75 4.10 -6.57 -13.12
C THR A 75 4.42 -5.41 -12.19
N PHE A 76 4.69 -5.69 -10.91
CA PHE A 76 4.98 -4.65 -9.92
C PHE A 76 6.26 -3.87 -10.29
N LEU A 77 7.35 -4.57 -10.63
CA LEU A 77 8.60 -3.95 -11.05
C LEU A 77 8.42 -3.12 -12.33
N SER A 78 7.62 -3.60 -13.28
CA SER A 78 7.31 -2.85 -14.51
C SER A 78 6.58 -1.54 -14.22
N ILE A 79 5.66 -1.53 -13.25
CA ILE A 79 4.98 -0.31 -12.79
C ILE A 79 5.99 0.67 -12.17
N MET A 80 6.86 0.17 -11.28
CA MET A 80 7.91 0.99 -10.66
C MET A 80 8.83 1.62 -11.70
N ASP A 81 9.21 0.86 -12.74
CA ASP A 81 10.09 1.35 -13.80
C ASP A 81 9.42 2.34 -14.75
N LYS A 82 8.15 2.12 -15.06
CA LYS A 82 7.34 3.01 -15.90
C LYS A 82 7.17 4.38 -15.27
N PHE A 83 6.92 4.42 -13.95
CA PHE A 83 6.63 5.66 -13.23
C PHE A 83 7.80 6.20 -12.41
N LYS A 84 8.96 5.55 -12.47
CA LYS A 84 10.18 5.92 -11.72
C LYS A 84 9.90 6.13 -10.23
N CYS A 85 9.13 5.20 -9.65
CA CYS A 85 8.64 5.28 -8.28
C CYS A 85 9.29 4.20 -7.41
N ASN A 86 9.85 4.62 -6.28
CA ASN A 86 10.47 3.74 -5.29
C ASN A 86 9.75 3.77 -3.92
N THR A 87 8.70 4.59 -3.78
CA THR A 87 7.95 4.74 -2.52
C THR A 87 6.59 4.05 -2.63
N ILE A 88 6.28 3.18 -1.67
CA ILE A 88 5.06 2.37 -1.67
C ILE A 88 4.26 2.67 -0.39
N ALA A 89 2.97 2.96 -0.54
CA ALA A 89 2.03 3.05 0.58
C ALA A 89 1.15 1.79 0.58
N LEU A 90 1.25 0.98 1.63
CA LEU A 90 0.48 -0.25 1.79
C LEU A 90 -0.66 -0.04 2.79
N GLY A 91 -1.90 -0.18 2.35
CA GLY A 91 -3.06 -0.20 3.23
C GLY A 91 -2.98 -1.32 4.26
N ASN A 92 -3.38 -1.05 5.49
CA ASN A 92 -3.35 -2.01 6.60
C ASN A 92 -4.57 -2.96 6.62
N GLY A 93 -5.42 -2.91 5.58
CA GLY A 93 -6.65 -3.69 5.46
C GLY A 93 -6.44 -5.20 5.27
N GLN A 94 -7.50 -5.87 4.83
CA GLN A 94 -7.51 -7.32 4.67
C GLN A 94 -6.45 -7.77 3.62
N GLY A 95 -5.56 -8.69 3.99
CA GLY A 95 -4.48 -9.16 3.10
C GLY A 95 -3.20 -8.32 3.15
N SER A 96 -3.12 -7.35 4.07
CA SER A 96 -1.93 -6.50 4.27
C SER A 96 -0.69 -7.29 4.67
N ARG A 97 -0.83 -8.37 5.46
CA ARG A 97 0.32 -9.21 5.89
C ARG A 97 0.99 -9.91 4.72
N GLU A 98 0.21 -10.48 3.81
CA GLU A 98 0.69 -11.16 2.61
C GLU A 98 1.26 -10.16 1.61
N ALA A 99 0.63 -9.00 1.47
CA ALA A 99 1.15 -7.90 0.68
C ALA A 99 2.48 -7.38 1.23
N GLU A 100 2.60 -7.20 2.54
CA GLU A 100 3.85 -6.80 3.19
C GLU A 100 4.94 -7.86 2.98
N ALA A 101 4.62 -9.14 3.15
CA ALA A 101 5.58 -10.22 2.92
C ALA A 101 6.05 -10.26 1.46
N PHE A 102 5.14 -10.05 0.49
CA PHE A 102 5.49 -9.91 -0.92
C PHE A 102 6.40 -8.70 -1.16
N LEU A 103 6.06 -7.52 -0.62
CA LEU A 103 6.89 -6.33 -0.77
C LEU A 103 8.29 -6.56 -0.21
N ARG A 104 8.41 -7.02 1.04
CA ARG A 104 9.71 -7.26 1.69
C ARG A 104 10.56 -8.27 0.92
N ASN A 105 9.98 -9.42 0.57
CA ASN A 105 10.74 -10.56 0.06
C ASN A 105 11.03 -10.49 -1.44
N ASN A 106 10.22 -9.76 -2.21
CA ASN A 106 10.31 -9.75 -3.67
C ASN A 106 10.60 -8.37 -4.26
N ILE A 107 10.17 -7.28 -3.62
CA ILE A 107 10.32 -5.93 -4.18
C ILE A 107 11.49 -5.19 -3.53
N ILE A 108 11.45 -5.05 -2.20
CA ILE A 108 12.48 -4.33 -1.44
C ILE A 108 13.83 -5.04 -1.52
N SER A 109 13.83 -6.38 -1.48
CA SER A 109 15.05 -7.18 -1.65
C SER A 109 15.67 -7.11 -3.05
N ALA A 110 14.85 -6.87 -4.09
CA ALA A 110 15.28 -6.89 -5.48
C ALA A 110 15.69 -5.51 -6.03
N ARG A 111 15.22 -4.41 -5.42
CA ARG A 111 15.44 -3.05 -5.91
C ARG A 111 15.89 -2.13 -4.78
N GLU A 112 17.20 -1.87 -4.75
CA GLU A 112 17.82 -0.94 -3.81
C GLU A 112 17.17 0.46 -3.87
N GLY A 113 16.99 1.09 -2.70
CA GLY A 113 16.34 2.39 -2.57
C GLY A 113 14.81 2.35 -2.59
N SER A 114 14.20 1.17 -2.74
CA SER A 114 12.75 0.99 -2.57
C SER A 114 12.38 0.96 -1.09
N GLN A 115 11.28 1.61 -0.74
CA GLN A 115 10.75 1.63 0.62
C GLN A 115 9.24 1.54 0.60
N TYR A 116 8.67 1.00 1.69
CA TYR A 116 7.24 1.02 1.90
C TYR A 116 6.90 1.52 3.29
N THR A 117 5.73 2.11 3.42
CA THR A 117 5.10 2.44 4.70
C THR A 117 3.71 1.82 4.75
N ILE A 118 3.28 1.43 5.95
CA ILE A 118 1.91 0.99 6.18
C ILE A 118 1.05 2.23 6.46
N VAL A 119 -0.12 2.30 5.85
CA VAL A 119 -1.10 3.38 6.02
C VAL A 119 -2.46 2.77 6.40
N ASP A 120 -3.24 3.50 7.20
CA ASP A 120 -4.60 3.11 7.60
C ASP A 120 -5.63 4.12 7.13
#